data_AF-A0A9D8IK71-F1
#
_entry.id   AF-A0A9D8IK71-F1
#
_cell.length_a   1.000
_cell.length_b   1.000
_cell.length_c   1.000
_cell.angle_alpha   90.00
_cell.angle_beta   90.00
_cell.angle_gamma   90.00
#
_symmetry.space_group_name_H-M   'P 1'
#
loop_
_entity.id
_entity.type
_entity.pdbx_description
1 polymer ?
#
loop_
_entity_poly.entity_id
_entity_poly.type
_entity_poly.pdbx_seq_one_letter_code
_entity_poly.pdbx_strand_id
1 'polypeptide(L)'
;MNQKIPPYPSMAWLLTLAFFMASSAWGCDSLPADFRPPHPLAPSLPQLSDAAEDDLDALIDRFMLFDIGKLPGPAGLKAQKDFEALGPEAIPALLRGLSRSARLDHDCPVTVIAKKLRLTLLASTDRKLLEFARDESESVDLRKHRGVVTALRVAITAHLAKLDRAGTPQPPPYRDPRLAKLSPDEIRRGLAANPSDADLAHTLLGELASRDDQAAFEVLVIGAGSTYPNTRQVGRKHLLDWVSKRPRPEINRLLSHEQSEARRAAGLALLAGGKAAGEPAIALLKDPVPAVREAIHAELVRMARKDLAAPGDTPESQARAADAWKAWWMGR
;
A
#
# COMPACT_ATOMS: atom_id res chain seq x y z
N MET A 1 -33.45 60.55 -20.55
CA MET A 1 -32.87 60.20 -21.88
C MET A 1 -31.43 60.67 -21.92
N ASN A 2 -30.54 59.76 -22.33
CA ASN A 2 -29.22 59.97 -22.94
C ASN A 2 -28.04 60.57 -22.14
N GLN A 3 -27.17 59.61 -21.76
CA GLN A 3 -25.72 59.66 -21.67
C GLN A 3 -25.03 60.65 -22.63
N LYS A 4 -23.85 61.16 -22.22
CA LYS A 4 -22.59 60.90 -22.93
C LYS A 4 -21.34 61.22 -22.09
N ILE A 5 -20.41 60.27 -22.18
CA ILE A 5 -19.10 60.14 -21.53
C ILE A 5 -18.07 61.05 -22.24
N PRO A 6 -17.09 61.64 -21.51
CA PRO A 6 -15.85 62.16 -22.10
C PRO A 6 -14.62 61.31 -21.67
N PRO A 7 -13.43 61.49 -22.26
CA PRO A 7 -12.75 60.49 -23.07
C PRO A 7 -11.59 59.79 -22.35
N TYR A 8 -11.13 58.68 -22.93
CA TYR A 8 -9.87 58.01 -22.56
C TYR A 8 -8.67 58.94 -22.75
N PRO A 9 -7.61 58.74 -21.93
CA PRO A 9 -6.26 58.77 -22.45
C PRO A 9 -5.60 57.39 -22.29
N SER A 10 -5.05 56.97 -23.41
CA SER A 10 -4.12 55.88 -23.62
C SER A 10 -2.87 56.07 -22.76
N MET A 11 -2.58 55.14 -21.87
CA MET A 11 -1.21 54.87 -21.44
C MET A 11 -0.99 53.35 -21.40
N ALA A 12 -0.37 52.90 -22.49
CA ALA A 12 0.27 51.61 -22.60
C ALA A 12 1.37 51.51 -21.53
N TRP A 13 1.15 50.68 -20.53
CA TRP A 13 2.23 50.05 -19.78
C TRP A 13 2.30 48.59 -20.20
N LEU A 14 3.33 48.31 -20.99
CA LEU A 14 3.83 46.99 -21.33
C LEU A 14 4.21 46.27 -20.03
N LEU A 15 3.30 45.45 -19.51
CA LEU A 15 3.64 44.37 -18.59
C LEU A 15 4.28 43.26 -19.42
N THR A 16 5.62 43.29 -19.49
CA THR A 16 6.43 42.20 -20.01
C THR A 16 6.24 41.00 -19.08
N LEU A 17 5.27 40.17 -19.43
CA LEU A 17 5.00 38.88 -18.82
C LEU A 17 6.13 37.91 -19.21
N ALA A 18 7.29 38.03 -18.56
CA ALA A 18 8.31 37.00 -18.59
C ALA A 18 7.97 35.93 -17.54
N PHE A 19 6.80 35.29 -17.69
CA PHE A 19 6.55 34.00 -17.04
C PHE A 19 7.10 32.94 -17.99
N PHE A 20 8.43 32.84 -18.01
CA PHE A 20 9.10 31.76 -18.70
C PHE A 20 8.66 30.46 -18.05
N MET A 21 8.00 29.61 -18.84
CA MET A 21 7.74 28.22 -18.51
C MET A 21 9.04 27.54 -18.12
N ALA A 22 9.30 27.43 -16.82
CA ALA A 22 10.13 26.37 -16.26
C ALA A 22 9.23 25.17 -15.97
N SER A 23 8.55 24.68 -17.00
CA SER A 23 7.88 23.39 -17.01
C SER A 23 8.96 22.33 -17.24
N SER A 24 8.90 21.25 -16.46
CA SER A 24 9.71 20.02 -16.54
C SER A 24 11.19 20.10 -16.15
N ALA A 25 11.47 20.25 -14.86
CA ALA A 25 12.69 19.70 -14.23
C ALA A 25 12.55 19.48 -12.71
N TRP A 26 11.33 19.36 -12.18
CA TRP A 26 11.12 18.90 -10.81
C TRP A 26 11.01 17.38 -10.90
N GLY A 27 12.12 16.72 -10.62
CA GLY A 27 12.34 15.31 -10.91
C GLY A 27 11.21 14.41 -10.40
N CYS A 28 10.68 13.61 -11.33
CA CYS A 28 9.91 12.40 -11.03
C CYS A 28 10.74 11.32 -10.30
N ASP A 29 12.01 11.56 -10.00
CA ASP A 29 12.95 10.64 -9.33
C ASP A 29 12.90 10.77 -7.80
N SER A 30 11.72 10.68 -7.19
CA SER A 30 11.63 10.77 -5.72
C SER A 30 11.98 9.48 -4.99
N LEU A 31 11.92 8.34 -5.68
CA LEU A 31 12.37 7.02 -5.21
C LEU A 31 13.44 6.51 -6.17
N PRO A 32 14.37 5.63 -5.73
CA PRO A 32 15.33 5.01 -6.63
C PRO A 32 14.62 4.39 -7.83
N ALA A 33 15.17 4.55 -9.03
CA ALA A 33 14.57 4.06 -10.27
C ALA A 33 14.32 2.53 -10.28
N ASP A 34 14.98 1.78 -9.38
CA ASP A 34 14.84 0.33 -9.21
C ASP A 34 14.04 -0.08 -7.95
N PHE A 35 13.40 0.87 -7.26
CA PHE A 35 12.47 0.61 -6.16
C PHE A 35 11.25 -0.17 -6.65
N ARG A 36 10.83 -1.19 -5.89
CA ARG A 36 9.68 -2.03 -6.25
C ARG A 36 8.68 -2.12 -5.09
N PRO A 37 7.48 -1.55 -5.24
CA PRO A 37 6.40 -1.79 -4.28
C PRO A 37 5.94 -3.25 -4.33
N PRO A 38 5.17 -3.74 -3.35
CA PRO A 38 4.52 -5.05 -3.44
C PRO A 38 3.56 -5.14 -4.63
N HIS A 39 3.41 -6.33 -5.22
CA HIS A 39 2.45 -6.55 -6.29
C HIS A 39 1.00 -6.48 -5.75
N PRO A 40 0.09 -5.70 -6.37
CA PRO A 40 -1.24 -5.41 -5.82
C PRO A 40 -2.11 -6.68 -5.63
N LEU A 41 -2.00 -7.64 -6.55
CA LEU A 41 -2.76 -8.90 -6.51
C LEU A 41 -1.98 -10.06 -5.85
N ALA A 42 -0.69 -9.89 -5.59
CA ALA A 42 0.18 -10.93 -5.04
C ALA A 42 1.20 -10.32 -4.08
N PRO A 43 0.78 -9.84 -2.90
CA PRO A 43 1.58 -8.92 -2.10
C PRO A 43 2.93 -9.47 -1.64
N SER A 44 3.16 -10.80 -1.65
CA SER A 44 4.49 -11.36 -1.34
C SER A 44 5.54 -11.14 -2.44
N LEU A 45 5.13 -10.76 -3.65
CA LEU A 45 6.02 -10.51 -4.77
C LEU A 45 6.31 -9.01 -4.93
N PRO A 46 7.50 -8.65 -5.45
CA PRO A 46 7.74 -7.29 -5.94
C PRO A 46 6.87 -7.03 -7.17
N GLN A 47 6.34 -5.82 -7.29
CA GLN A 47 5.82 -5.30 -8.54
C GLN A 47 7.00 -5.06 -9.49
N LEU A 48 6.93 -5.65 -10.67
CA LEU A 48 7.92 -5.47 -11.70
C LEU A 48 7.58 -4.24 -12.54
N SER A 49 8.60 -3.61 -13.14
CA SER A 49 8.37 -2.62 -14.19
C SER A 49 7.98 -3.33 -15.48
N ASP A 50 7.30 -2.62 -16.38
CA ASP A 50 6.92 -3.15 -17.70
C ASP A 50 8.13 -3.74 -18.45
N ALA A 51 9.27 -3.04 -18.45
CA ALA A 51 10.50 -3.54 -19.06
C ALA A 51 11.02 -4.84 -18.41
N ALA A 52 10.92 -4.97 -17.09
CA ALA A 52 11.33 -6.19 -16.40
C ALA A 52 10.34 -7.35 -16.66
N GLU A 53 9.05 -7.06 -16.82
CA GLU A 53 8.07 -8.03 -17.26
C GLU A 53 8.33 -8.50 -18.70
N ASP A 54 8.64 -7.58 -19.61
CA ASP A 54 8.99 -7.86 -21.00
C ASP A 54 10.26 -8.72 -21.10
N ASP A 55 11.27 -8.45 -20.27
CA ASP A 55 12.49 -9.26 -20.20
C ASP A 55 12.20 -10.71 -19.79
N LEU A 56 11.28 -10.91 -18.85
CA LEU A 56 10.83 -12.24 -18.42
C LEU A 56 10.02 -12.94 -19.51
N ASP A 57 9.12 -12.21 -20.18
CA ASP A 57 8.36 -12.75 -21.31
C ASP A 57 9.27 -13.17 -22.46
N ALA A 58 10.27 -12.35 -22.80
CA ALA A 58 11.26 -12.65 -23.83
C ALA A 58 12.12 -13.88 -23.46
N LEU A 59 12.47 -14.04 -22.19
CA LEU A 59 13.19 -15.22 -21.70
C LEU A 59 12.35 -16.49 -21.87
N ILE A 60 11.07 -16.45 -21.49
CA ILE A 60 10.14 -17.57 -21.66
C ILE A 60 9.92 -17.88 -23.14
N ASP A 61 9.80 -16.87 -23.99
CA ASP A 61 9.65 -17.05 -25.44
C ASP A 61 10.90 -17.72 -26.06
N ARG A 62 12.11 -17.31 -25.65
CA ARG A 62 13.35 -18.00 -26.05
C ARG A 62 13.38 -19.46 -25.60
N PHE A 63 12.90 -19.75 -24.40
CA PHE A 63 12.77 -21.12 -23.92
C PHE A 63 11.77 -21.92 -24.77
N MET A 64 10.61 -21.36 -25.11
CA MET A 64 9.65 -22.04 -25.98
C MET A 64 10.25 -22.38 -27.34
N LEU A 65 11.05 -21.48 -27.94
CA LEU A 65 11.77 -21.75 -29.19
C LEU A 65 12.78 -22.88 -29.04
N PHE A 66 13.50 -22.95 -27.92
CA PHE A 66 14.41 -24.04 -27.61
C PHE A 66 13.67 -25.38 -27.48
N ASP A 67 12.58 -25.41 -26.72
CA ASP A 67 11.84 -26.63 -26.42
C ASP A 67 11.15 -27.25 -27.66
N ILE A 68 10.77 -26.41 -28.64
CA ILE A 68 10.29 -26.87 -29.96
C ILE A 68 11.41 -27.11 -30.98
N GLY A 69 12.68 -27.04 -30.57
CA GLY A 69 13.85 -27.34 -31.40
C GLY A 69 14.26 -26.24 -32.39
N LYS A 70 13.68 -25.03 -32.30
CA LYS A 70 13.98 -23.88 -33.19
C LYS A 70 15.18 -23.05 -32.72
N LEU A 71 15.69 -23.29 -31.50
CA LEU A 71 16.86 -22.59 -30.97
C LEU A 71 17.94 -23.60 -30.53
N PRO A 72 18.72 -24.18 -31.46
CA PRO A 72 19.73 -25.18 -31.13
C PRO A 72 21.03 -24.58 -30.56
N GLY A 73 21.90 -25.47 -30.07
CA GLY A 73 23.28 -25.13 -29.71
C GLY A 73 23.40 -24.30 -28.41
N PRO A 74 24.48 -23.52 -28.27
CA PRO A 74 24.75 -22.77 -27.04
C PRO A 74 23.63 -21.80 -26.64
N ALA A 75 22.94 -21.20 -27.60
CA ALA A 75 21.83 -20.30 -27.36
C ALA A 75 20.62 -21.01 -26.74
N GLY A 76 20.31 -22.22 -27.20
CA GLY A 76 19.26 -23.07 -26.63
C GLY A 76 19.55 -23.50 -25.20
N LEU A 77 20.78 -23.99 -24.96
CA LEU A 77 21.22 -24.36 -23.61
C LEU A 77 21.18 -23.18 -22.64
N LYS A 78 21.50 -21.97 -23.11
CA LYS A 78 21.34 -20.76 -22.32
C LYS A 78 19.87 -20.48 -22.01
N ALA A 79 18.98 -20.55 -23.00
CA ALA A 79 17.55 -20.33 -22.81
C ALA A 79 16.94 -21.32 -21.80
N GLN A 80 17.36 -22.59 -21.84
CA GLN A 80 16.98 -23.59 -20.84
C GLN A 80 17.45 -23.20 -19.43
N LYS A 81 18.74 -22.87 -19.26
CA LYS A 81 19.31 -22.48 -17.96
C LYS A 81 18.64 -21.23 -17.40
N ASP A 82 18.41 -20.23 -18.25
CA ASP A 82 17.73 -19.00 -17.89
C ASP A 82 16.30 -19.29 -17.41
N PHE A 83 15.56 -20.16 -18.11
CA PHE A 83 14.22 -20.59 -17.71
C PHE A 83 14.20 -21.37 -16.38
N GLU A 84 15.16 -22.27 -16.19
CA GLU A 84 15.31 -23.03 -14.95
C GLU A 84 15.62 -22.09 -13.76
N ALA A 85 16.34 -20.99 -14.01
CA ALA A 85 16.69 -19.98 -13.01
C ALA A 85 15.55 -19.02 -12.64
N LEU A 86 14.41 -19.02 -13.35
CA LEU A 86 13.27 -18.15 -13.04
C LEU A 86 12.78 -18.36 -11.60
N GLY A 87 12.63 -17.26 -10.87
CA GLY A 87 12.12 -17.22 -9.50
C GLY A 87 10.60 -17.00 -9.40
N PRO A 88 10.07 -16.84 -8.17
CA PRO A 88 8.64 -16.56 -7.92
C PRO A 88 8.11 -15.29 -8.60
N GLU A 89 8.95 -14.27 -8.78
CA GLU A 89 8.60 -13.04 -9.49
C GLU A 89 8.21 -13.28 -10.95
N ALA A 90 8.63 -14.41 -11.54
CA ALA A 90 8.28 -14.78 -12.90
C ALA A 90 6.91 -15.47 -13.02
N ILE A 91 6.17 -15.71 -11.94
CA ILE A 91 4.86 -16.38 -11.98
C ILE A 91 3.89 -15.71 -12.96
N PRO A 92 3.68 -14.37 -12.96
CA PRO A 92 2.81 -13.70 -13.94
C PRO A 92 3.24 -13.96 -15.38
N ALA A 93 4.54 -13.80 -15.69
CA ALA A 93 5.08 -14.05 -17.02
C ALA A 93 4.95 -15.53 -17.43
N LEU A 94 5.13 -16.48 -16.50
CA LEU A 94 4.93 -17.90 -16.73
C LEU A 94 3.46 -18.26 -17.03
N LEU A 95 2.49 -17.59 -16.38
CA LEU A 95 1.06 -17.76 -16.69
C LEU A 95 0.75 -17.27 -18.12
N ARG A 96 1.28 -16.10 -18.50
CA ARG A 96 1.17 -15.60 -19.88
C ARG A 96 1.85 -16.55 -20.87
N GLY A 97 3.05 -17.03 -20.56
CA GLY A 97 3.79 -18.01 -21.35
C GLY A 97 3.08 -19.36 -21.49
N LEU A 98 2.36 -19.81 -20.45
CA LEU A 98 1.50 -21.00 -20.53
C LEU A 98 0.35 -20.79 -21.52
N SER A 99 -0.29 -19.63 -21.47
CA SER A 99 -1.35 -19.26 -22.41
C SER A 99 -0.81 -19.14 -23.85
N ARG A 100 0.36 -18.53 -24.05
CA ARG A 100 1.02 -18.43 -25.37
C ARG A 100 1.44 -19.79 -25.91
N SER A 101 2.17 -20.57 -25.13
CA SER A 101 2.70 -21.89 -25.55
C SER A 101 1.61 -22.82 -26.03
N ALA A 102 0.46 -22.77 -25.38
CA ALA A 102 -0.62 -23.67 -25.69
C ALA A 102 -1.45 -23.27 -26.92
N ARG A 103 -1.14 -22.11 -27.52
CA ARG A 103 -1.57 -21.74 -28.89
C ARG A 103 -0.59 -22.19 -29.98
N LEU A 104 0.61 -22.67 -29.62
CA LEU A 104 1.66 -23.06 -30.57
C LEU A 104 1.51 -24.48 -31.12
N ASP A 105 0.41 -25.19 -30.83
CA ASP A 105 0.14 -26.60 -31.22
C ASP A 105 1.19 -27.64 -30.79
N HIS A 106 2.25 -27.24 -30.07
CA HIS A 106 3.30 -28.10 -29.52
C HIS A 106 3.04 -28.41 -28.05
N ASP A 107 3.10 -29.69 -27.67
CA ASP A 107 2.72 -30.16 -26.32
C ASP A 107 3.82 -29.96 -25.27
N CYS A 108 5.07 -29.93 -25.69
CA CYS A 108 6.24 -29.90 -24.81
C CYS A 108 6.33 -28.61 -23.96
N PRO A 109 6.20 -27.39 -24.54
CA PRO A 109 6.44 -26.17 -23.75
C PRO A 109 5.35 -25.96 -22.70
N VAL A 110 4.10 -26.32 -23.02
CA VAL A 110 2.96 -26.27 -22.10
C VAL A 110 3.23 -27.10 -20.84
N THR A 111 3.73 -28.32 -21.04
CA THR A 111 3.99 -29.26 -19.94
C THR A 111 5.14 -28.78 -19.05
N VAL A 112 6.21 -28.26 -19.64
CA VAL A 112 7.37 -27.76 -18.90
C VAL A 112 7.04 -26.48 -18.13
N ILE A 113 6.33 -25.54 -18.75
CA ILE A 113 5.88 -24.30 -18.10
C ILE A 113 4.91 -24.59 -16.96
N ALA A 114 3.91 -25.45 -17.18
CA ALA A 114 2.96 -25.84 -16.14
C ALA A 114 3.66 -26.55 -14.96
N LYS A 115 4.68 -27.37 -15.24
CA LYS A 115 5.48 -28.02 -14.19
C LYS A 115 6.27 -27.00 -13.37
N LYS A 116 6.94 -26.04 -14.01
CA LYS A 116 7.67 -24.96 -13.32
C LYS A 116 6.71 -24.13 -12.47
N LEU A 117 5.59 -23.67 -13.03
CA LEU A 117 4.53 -22.96 -12.29
C LEU A 117 4.08 -23.73 -11.06
N ARG A 118 3.76 -25.03 -11.22
CA ARG A 118 3.35 -25.87 -10.10
C ARG A 118 4.40 -25.93 -8.99
N LEU A 119 5.67 -26.14 -9.34
CA LEU A 119 6.75 -26.21 -8.35
C LEU A 119 6.90 -24.89 -7.59
N THR A 120 6.88 -23.77 -8.31
CA THR A 120 7.05 -22.44 -7.70
C THR A 120 5.84 -22.05 -6.84
N LEU A 121 4.61 -22.30 -7.31
CA LEU A 121 3.38 -21.98 -6.58
C LEU A 121 3.21 -22.83 -5.33
N LEU A 122 3.47 -24.14 -5.40
CA LEU A 122 3.30 -25.02 -4.23
C LEU A 122 4.35 -24.81 -3.14
N ALA A 123 5.44 -24.10 -3.43
CA ALA A 123 6.39 -23.63 -2.43
C ALA A 123 5.90 -22.38 -1.67
N SER A 124 4.90 -21.66 -2.21
CA SER A 124 4.37 -20.43 -1.62
C SER A 124 3.35 -20.71 -0.52
N THR A 125 3.32 -19.82 0.49
CA THR A 125 2.26 -19.71 1.49
C THR A 125 1.37 -18.48 1.28
N ASP A 126 1.62 -17.69 0.23
CA ASP A 126 0.81 -16.52 -0.13
C ASP A 126 -0.51 -16.97 -0.76
N ARG A 127 -1.61 -16.85 0.01
CA ARG A 127 -2.97 -17.20 -0.47
C ARG A 127 -3.40 -16.33 -1.64
N LYS A 128 -3.11 -15.02 -1.62
CA LYS A 128 -3.48 -14.09 -2.69
C LYS A 128 -2.76 -14.43 -4.00
N LEU A 129 -1.48 -14.76 -3.94
CA LEU A 129 -0.72 -15.23 -5.11
C LEU A 129 -1.30 -16.54 -5.66
N LEU A 130 -1.68 -17.48 -4.80
CA LEU A 130 -2.29 -18.74 -5.20
C LEU A 130 -3.69 -18.54 -5.82
N GLU A 131 -4.51 -17.64 -5.26
CA GLU A 131 -5.80 -17.25 -5.81
C GLU A 131 -5.65 -16.57 -7.17
N PHE A 132 -4.76 -15.58 -7.27
CA PHE A 132 -4.40 -14.94 -8.53
C PHE A 132 -3.99 -15.97 -9.59
N ALA A 133 -3.06 -16.88 -9.27
CA ALA A 133 -2.60 -17.89 -10.21
C ALA A 133 -3.71 -18.88 -10.61
N ARG A 134 -4.62 -19.23 -9.70
CA ARG A 134 -5.78 -20.08 -9.98
C ARG A 134 -6.73 -19.41 -10.97
N ASP A 135 -7.02 -18.13 -10.75
CA ASP A 135 -7.99 -17.36 -11.53
C ASP A 135 -7.40 -17.02 -12.92
N GLU A 136 -6.14 -16.64 -13.01
CA GLU A 136 -5.45 -16.46 -14.29
C GLU A 136 -5.37 -17.76 -15.09
N SER A 137 -5.16 -18.91 -14.42
CA SER A 137 -5.17 -20.22 -15.08
C SER A 137 -6.55 -20.61 -15.66
N GLU A 138 -7.64 -19.97 -15.22
CA GLU A 138 -8.98 -20.20 -15.75
C GLU A 138 -9.20 -19.51 -17.10
N SER A 139 -8.54 -18.38 -17.33
CA SER A 139 -8.60 -17.62 -18.59
C SER A 139 -7.94 -18.33 -19.79
N VAL A 140 -7.21 -19.41 -19.53
CA VAL A 140 -6.40 -20.12 -20.50
C VAL A 140 -7.29 -21.14 -21.27
N ASP A 141 -7.86 -20.71 -22.40
CA ASP A 141 -8.72 -21.55 -23.27
C ASP A 141 -7.91 -22.58 -24.07
N LEU A 142 -7.79 -23.80 -23.53
CA LEU A 142 -6.97 -24.86 -24.13
C LEU A 142 -7.73 -26.18 -24.26
N ARG A 143 -8.44 -26.34 -25.38
CA ARG A 143 -9.09 -27.62 -25.72
C ARG A 143 -8.12 -28.80 -25.71
N LYS A 144 -6.89 -28.62 -26.23
CA LYS A 144 -5.86 -29.67 -26.35
C LYS A 144 -5.14 -29.98 -25.03
N HIS A 145 -4.94 -28.98 -24.16
CA HIS A 145 -4.12 -29.09 -22.94
C HIS A 145 -4.91 -28.97 -21.64
N ARG A 146 -6.24 -29.13 -21.71
CA ARG A 146 -7.16 -29.00 -20.57
C ARG A 146 -6.72 -29.85 -19.38
N GLY A 147 -6.21 -31.07 -19.61
CA GLY A 147 -5.74 -31.96 -18.55
C GLY A 147 -4.60 -31.36 -17.71
N VAL A 148 -3.61 -30.75 -18.36
CA VAL A 148 -2.45 -30.13 -17.70
C VAL A 148 -2.88 -28.93 -16.85
N VAL A 149 -3.69 -28.03 -17.41
CA VAL A 149 -4.19 -26.84 -16.69
C VAL A 149 -5.14 -27.24 -15.56
N THR A 150 -6.01 -28.23 -15.78
CA THR A 150 -6.90 -28.75 -14.73
C THR A 150 -6.10 -29.33 -13.57
N ALA A 151 -5.06 -30.11 -13.86
CA ALA A 151 -4.18 -30.68 -12.83
C ALA A 151 -3.45 -29.57 -12.04
N LEU A 152 -2.99 -28.50 -12.70
CA LEU A 152 -2.41 -27.33 -12.03
C LEU A 152 -3.44 -26.66 -11.11
N ARG A 153 -4.65 -26.38 -11.59
CA ARG A 153 -5.74 -25.79 -10.79
C ARG A 153 -6.09 -26.63 -9.57
N VAL A 154 -6.24 -27.94 -9.75
CA VAL A 154 -6.52 -28.87 -8.64
C VAL A 154 -5.40 -28.84 -7.60
N ALA A 155 -4.13 -28.80 -8.03
CA ALA A 155 -3.00 -28.72 -7.13
C ALA A 155 -3.00 -27.40 -6.32
N ILE A 156 -3.28 -26.26 -6.96
CA ILE A 156 -3.38 -24.95 -6.29
C ILE A 156 -4.53 -24.96 -5.27
N THR A 157 -5.72 -25.42 -5.67
CA THR A 157 -6.89 -25.49 -4.78
C THR A 157 -6.66 -26.42 -3.58
N ALA A 158 -6.05 -27.58 -3.80
CA ALA A 158 -5.72 -28.51 -2.72
C ALA A 158 -4.69 -27.90 -1.74
N HIS A 159 -3.74 -27.11 -2.24
CA HIS A 159 -2.75 -26.40 -1.43
C HIS A 159 -3.36 -25.26 -0.63
N LEU A 160 -4.22 -24.44 -1.23
CA LEU A 160 -5.03 -23.44 -0.51
C LEU A 160 -5.80 -24.08 0.65
N ALA A 161 -6.56 -25.15 0.37
CA ALA A 161 -7.30 -25.87 1.40
C ALA A 161 -6.41 -26.50 2.49
N LYS A 162 -5.15 -26.82 2.17
CA LYS A 162 -4.16 -27.28 3.16
C LYS A 162 -3.71 -26.11 4.05
N LEU A 163 -3.40 -24.96 3.48
CA LEU A 163 -3.01 -23.75 4.23
C LEU A 163 -4.12 -23.26 5.14
N ASP A 164 -5.38 -23.37 4.71
CA ASP A 164 -6.55 -22.98 5.51
C ASP A 164 -6.73 -23.91 6.71
N ARG A 165 -6.68 -25.23 6.50
CA ARG A 165 -6.75 -26.22 7.59
C ARG A 165 -5.60 -26.10 8.57
N ALA A 166 -4.41 -25.74 8.08
CA ALA A 166 -3.23 -25.55 8.93
C ALA A 166 -3.23 -24.20 9.67
N GLY A 167 -4.17 -23.29 9.37
CA GLY A 167 -4.15 -21.93 9.91
C GLY A 167 -2.87 -21.18 9.57
N THR A 168 -2.23 -21.51 8.44
CA THR A 168 -0.93 -20.91 8.08
C THR A 168 -1.11 -19.39 7.93
N PRO A 169 -0.29 -18.57 8.62
CA PRO A 169 -0.34 -17.13 8.46
C PRO A 169 0.01 -16.72 7.04
N GLN A 170 -0.68 -15.70 6.53
CA GLN A 170 -0.32 -15.05 5.27
C GLN A 170 1.09 -14.45 5.42
N PRO A 171 2.02 -14.66 4.47
CA PRO A 171 3.31 -13.99 4.51
C PRO A 171 3.12 -12.46 4.51
N PRO A 172 4.02 -11.72 5.17
CA PRO A 172 3.99 -10.26 5.10
C PRO A 172 4.14 -9.81 3.64
N PRO A 173 3.61 -8.63 3.26
CA PRO A 173 3.89 -8.05 1.96
C PRO A 173 5.41 -7.93 1.72
N TYR A 174 5.80 -8.01 0.45
CA TYR A 174 7.16 -7.80 0.00
C TYR A 174 7.70 -6.49 0.57
N ARG A 175 8.85 -6.55 1.25
CA ARG A 175 9.55 -5.37 1.74
C ARG A 175 10.82 -5.23 0.92
N ASP A 176 10.86 -4.21 0.05
CA ASP A 176 12.09 -3.88 -0.66
C ASP A 176 13.18 -3.53 0.37
N PRO A 177 14.29 -4.28 0.45
CA PRO A 177 15.36 -4.02 1.41
C PRO A 177 15.97 -2.62 1.28
N ARG A 178 15.81 -1.96 0.13
CA ARG A 178 16.28 -0.59 -0.10
C ARG A 178 15.46 0.45 0.66
N LEU A 179 14.22 0.16 1.04
CA LEU A 179 13.38 1.06 1.84
C LEU A 179 14.06 1.48 3.14
N ALA A 180 14.78 0.55 3.77
CA ALA A 180 15.54 0.81 4.99
C ALA A 180 16.66 1.86 4.80
N LYS A 181 17.11 2.08 3.56
CA LYS A 181 18.16 3.05 3.21
C LYS A 181 17.60 4.43 2.88
N LEU A 182 16.32 4.54 2.58
CA LEU A 182 15.70 5.84 2.26
C LEU A 182 15.57 6.68 3.52
N SER A 183 15.96 7.94 3.44
CA SER A 183 15.66 8.95 4.46
C SER A 183 14.15 9.20 4.56
N PRO A 184 13.65 9.66 5.72
CA PRO A 184 12.26 10.08 5.84
C PRO A 184 11.85 11.13 4.81
N ASP A 185 12.75 12.03 4.44
CA ASP A 185 12.51 13.04 3.40
C ASP A 185 12.36 12.46 1.99
N GLU A 186 13.14 11.44 1.62
CA GLU A 186 12.96 10.71 0.36
C GLU A 186 11.61 10.01 0.33
N ILE A 187 11.23 9.36 1.44
CA ILE A 187 9.92 8.72 1.58
C ILE A 187 8.79 9.76 1.46
N ARG A 188 8.93 10.92 2.11
CA ARG A 188 7.98 12.03 2.02
C ARG A 188 7.82 12.52 0.58
N ARG A 189 8.93 12.68 -0.16
CA ARG A 189 8.88 13.06 -1.58
C ARG A 189 8.18 11.99 -2.42
N GLY A 190 8.45 10.71 -2.17
CA GLY A 190 7.78 9.59 -2.85
C GLY A 190 6.27 9.60 -2.66
N LEU A 191 5.80 9.85 -1.44
CA LEU A 191 4.38 10.01 -1.13
C LEU A 191 3.77 11.23 -1.84
N ALA A 192 4.49 12.35 -1.87
CA ALA A 192 4.01 13.56 -2.53
C ALA A 192 3.91 13.42 -4.06
N ALA A 193 4.80 12.63 -4.67
CA ALA A 193 4.77 12.33 -6.10
C ALA A 193 3.61 11.40 -6.49
N ASN A 194 3.17 10.53 -5.57
CA ASN A 194 2.13 9.53 -5.82
C ASN A 194 1.05 9.54 -4.72
N PRO A 195 0.35 10.66 -4.52
CA PRO A 195 -0.37 10.91 -3.27
C PRO A 195 -1.71 10.14 -3.15
N SER A 196 -2.20 9.54 -4.23
CA SER A 196 -3.41 8.70 -4.26
C SER A 196 -3.12 7.20 -4.22
N ASP A 197 -1.87 6.79 -4.32
CA ASP A 197 -1.47 5.38 -4.35
C ASP A 197 -1.48 4.80 -2.93
N ALA A 198 -2.53 4.04 -2.61
CA ALA A 198 -2.75 3.50 -1.28
C ALA A 198 -1.73 2.41 -0.91
N ASP A 199 -1.31 1.60 -1.90
CA ASP A 199 -0.40 0.48 -1.69
C ASP A 199 1.01 1.00 -1.47
N LEU A 200 1.45 1.95 -2.30
CA LEU A 200 2.70 2.66 -2.08
C LEU A 200 2.70 3.39 -0.73
N ALA A 201 1.62 4.09 -0.39
CA ALA A 201 1.51 4.74 0.92
C ALA A 201 1.60 3.73 2.06
N HIS A 202 1.00 2.54 1.92
CA HIS A 202 1.07 1.50 2.93
C HIS A 202 2.50 1.00 3.13
N THR A 203 3.24 0.80 2.05
CA THR A 203 4.65 0.39 2.06
C THR A 203 5.55 1.46 2.68
N LEU A 204 5.45 2.69 2.19
CA LEU A 204 6.31 3.81 2.59
C LEU A 204 6.07 4.24 4.04
N LEU A 205 4.81 4.43 4.44
CA LEU A 205 4.49 4.80 5.82
C LEU A 205 4.67 3.62 6.79
N GLY A 206 4.51 2.38 6.32
CA GLY A 206 4.80 1.19 7.11
C GLY A 206 6.28 1.04 7.44
N GLU A 207 7.17 1.35 6.49
CA GLU A 207 8.61 1.44 6.73
C GLU A 207 8.91 2.45 7.85
N LEU A 208 8.37 3.66 7.76
CA LEU A 208 8.56 4.71 8.77
C LEU A 208 8.00 4.33 10.15
N ALA A 209 6.87 3.64 10.20
CA ALA A 209 6.28 3.17 11.47
C ALA A 209 7.14 2.11 12.19
N SER A 210 8.12 1.52 11.50
CA SER A 210 9.11 0.62 12.09
C SER A 210 10.33 1.36 12.66
N ARG A 211 10.50 2.65 12.36
CA ARG A 211 11.64 3.46 12.80
C ARG A 211 11.35 4.18 14.10
N ASP A 212 12.40 4.41 14.87
CA ASP A 212 12.34 5.00 16.21
C ASP A 212 12.88 6.43 16.26
N ASP A 213 12.66 7.21 15.20
CA ASP A 213 13.20 8.56 15.07
C ASP A 213 12.11 9.61 14.83
N GLN A 214 12.43 10.85 15.22
CA GLN A 214 11.52 12.00 15.15
C GLN A 214 11.14 12.36 13.70
N ALA A 215 12.05 12.20 12.75
CA ALA A 215 11.77 12.52 11.35
C ALA A 215 10.77 11.54 10.74
N ALA A 216 10.82 10.26 11.13
CA ALA A 216 9.79 9.28 10.76
C ALA A 216 8.42 9.66 11.33
N PHE A 217 8.36 10.11 12.59
CA PHE A 217 7.12 10.61 13.20
C PHE A 217 6.52 11.80 12.43
N GLU A 218 7.33 12.79 12.05
CA GLU A 218 6.85 13.96 11.31
C GLU A 218 6.21 13.58 9.97
N VAL A 219 6.82 12.65 9.24
CA VAL A 219 6.27 12.18 7.96
C VAL A 219 5.00 11.34 8.16
N LEU A 220 4.92 10.54 9.23
CA LEU A 220 3.69 9.83 9.59
C LEU A 220 2.54 10.80 9.91
N VAL A 221 2.83 11.90 10.61
CA VAL A 221 1.84 12.96 10.89
C VAL A 221 1.37 13.63 9.61
N ILE A 222 2.28 13.93 8.67
CA ILE A 222 1.93 14.47 7.35
C ILE A 222 1.03 13.49 6.59
N GLY A 223 1.38 12.20 6.55
CA GLY A 223 0.58 11.15 5.93
C GLY A 223 -0.82 11.07 6.54
N ALA A 224 -0.92 11.10 7.86
CA ALA A 224 -2.19 11.08 8.60
C ALA A 224 -3.05 12.33 8.39
N GLY A 225 -2.43 13.46 8.00
CA GLY A 225 -3.10 14.72 7.67
C GLY A 225 -3.38 14.93 6.18
N SER A 226 -3.11 13.93 5.34
CA SER A 226 -3.24 14.05 3.88
C SER A 226 -4.66 14.41 3.43
N THR A 227 -4.76 15.24 2.39
CA THR A 227 -6.03 15.55 1.72
C THR A 227 -6.59 14.33 0.98
N TYR A 228 -5.71 13.42 0.54
CA TYR A 228 -6.06 12.19 -0.17
C TYR A 228 -6.59 11.13 0.82
N PRO A 229 -7.85 10.70 0.71
CA PRO A 229 -8.49 9.84 1.71
C PRO A 229 -7.75 8.53 2.00
N ASN A 230 -7.26 7.85 0.97
CA ASN A 230 -6.56 6.56 1.11
C ASN A 230 -5.24 6.73 1.89
N THR A 231 -4.39 7.67 1.46
CA THR A 231 -3.14 8.01 2.15
C THR A 231 -3.39 8.48 3.57
N ARG A 232 -4.43 9.29 3.80
CA ARG A 232 -4.86 9.72 5.13
C ARG A 232 -5.21 8.55 6.04
N GLN A 233 -6.00 7.60 5.55
CA GLN A 233 -6.40 6.42 6.31
C GLN A 233 -5.20 5.56 6.68
N VAL A 234 -4.31 5.31 5.71
CA VAL A 234 -3.07 4.54 5.92
C VAL A 234 -2.13 5.24 6.90
N GLY A 235 -1.92 6.55 6.75
CA GLY A 235 -1.09 7.34 7.66
C GLY A 235 -1.65 7.38 9.07
N ARG A 236 -2.97 7.53 9.25
CA ARG A 236 -3.62 7.48 10.56
C ARG A 236 -3.41 6.14 11.28
N LYS A 237 -3.43 5.03 10.54
CA LYS A 237 -3.14 3.69 11.06
C LYS A 237 -1.69 3.60 11.52
N HIS A 238 -0.75 3.88 10.63
CA HIS A 238 0.68 3.73 10.91
C HIS A 238 1.19 4.73 11.97
N LEU A 239 0.63 5.93 12.04
CA LEU A 239 0.90 6.89 13.12
C LEU A 239 0.42 6.36 14.46
N LEU A 240 -0.80 5.79 14.53
CA LEU A 240 -1.32 5.18 15.76
C LEU A 240 -0.45 3.99 16.20
N ASP A 241 -0.05 3.13 15.27
CA ASP A 241 0.85 2.00 15.55
C ASP A 241 2.21 2.48 16.08
N TRP A 242 2.75 3.58 15.53
CA TRP A 242 3.99 4.19 15.99
C TRP A 242 3.85 4.79 17.40
N VAL A 243 2.79 5.57 17.65
CA VAL A 243 2.52 6.21 18.95
C VAL A 243 2.23 5.17 20.04
N SER A 244 1.55 4.08 19.71
CA SER A 244 1.18 3.03 20.68
C SER A 244 2.38 2.26 21.23
N LYS A 245 3.54 2.32 20.57
CA LYS A 245 4.79 1.70 21.03
C LYS A 245 5.60 2.61 21.96
N ARG A 246 5.18 3.88 22.11
CA ARG A 246 5.89 4.89 22.91
C ARG A 246 5.63 4.68 24.40
N PRO A 247 6.59 5.02 25.27
CA PRO A 247 6.34 5.05 26.70
C PRO A 247 5.28 6.11 27.04
N ARG A 248 4.44 5.83 28.04
CA ARG A 248 3.31 6.69 28.43
C ARG A 248 3.65 8.18 28.62
N PRO A 249 4.79 8.58 29.24
CA PRO A 249 5.14 9.99 29.36
C PRO A 249 5.27 10.71 28.02
N GLU A 250 5.73 10.00 26.99
CA GLU A 250 5.87 10.54 25.64
C GLU A 250 4.49 10.69 24.97
N ILE A 251 3.63 9.66 25.08
CA ILE A 251 2.25 9.75 24.57
C ILE A 251 1.50 10.92 25.23
N ASN A 252 1.67 11.14 26.53
CA ASN A 252 1.08 12.28 27.23
C ASN A 252 1.55 13.64 26.69
N ARG A 253 2.83 13.78 26.30
CA ARG A 253 3.33 15.02 25.67
C ARG A 253 2.66 15.28 24.32
N LEU A 254 2.38 14.21 23.57
CA LEU A 254 1.73 14.32 22.26
C LEU A 254 0.27 14.79 22.34
N LEU A 255 -0.40 14.72 23.49
CA LEU A 255 -1.74 15.29 23.68
C LEU A 255 -1.79 16.81 23.50
N SER A 256 -0.66 17.50 23.64
CA SER A 256 -0.54 18.95 23.46
C SER A 256 0.23 19.31 22.19
N HIS A 257 0.45 18.35 21.29
CA HIS A 257 1.19 18.59 20.06
C HIS A 257 0.45 19.58 19.15
N GLU A 258 1.20 20.40 18.40
CA GLU A 258 0.61 21.41 17.49
C GLU A 258 -0.26 20.76 16.40
N GLN A 259 0.20 19.63 15.86
CA GLN A 259 -0.50 18.85 14.84
C GLN A 259 -1.65 18.04 15.44
N SER A 260 -2.85 18.21 14.89
CA SER A 260 -4.07 17.55 15.36
C SER A 260 -4.01 16.03 15.24
N GLU A 261 -3.39 15.49 14.19
CA GLU A 261 -3.27 14.04 13.98
C GLU A 261 -2.37 13.37 15.03
N ALA A 262 -1.37 14.09 15.54
CA ALA A 262 -0.54 13.60 16.66
C ALA A 262 -1.37 13.53 17.96
N ARG A 263 -2.15 14.58 18.27
CA ARG A 263 -3.07 14.58 19.43
C ARG A 263 -4.10 13.46 19.32
N ARG A 264 -4.69 13.29 18.14
CA ARG A 264 -5.64 12.20 17.83
C ARG A 264 -5.04 10.83 18.10
N ALA A 265 -3.85 10.55 17.56
CA ALA A 265 -3.17 9.27 17.73
C ALA A 265 -2.81 9.01 19.21
N ALA A 266 -2.33 10.03 19.91
CA ALA A 266 -2.01 9.94 21.34
C ALA A 266 -3.23 9.63 22.20
N GLY A 267 -4.36 10.31 21.96
CA GLY A 267 -5.60 10.05 22.68
C GLY A 267 -6.10 8.61 22.46
N LEU A 268 -6.11 8.14 21.21
CA LEU A 268 -6.50 6.77 20.88
C LEU A 268 -5.58 5.73 21.55
N ALA A 269 -4.27 5.95 21.53
CA ALA A 269 -3.30 5.06 22.18
C ALA A 269 -3.52 4.97 23.70
N LEU A 270 -3.83 6.10 24.36
CA LEU A 270 -4.12 6.12 25.81
C LEU A 270 -5.43 5.42 26.16
N LEU A 271 -6.48 5.56 25.33
CA LEU A 271 -7.74 4.84 25.52
C LEU A 271 -7.53 3.32 25.41
N ALA A 272 -6.71 2.89 24.44
CA ALA A 272 -6.33 1.48 24.29
C ALA A 272 -5.52 0.94 25.49
N GLY A 273 -4.74 1.81 26.15
CA GLY A 273 -3.98 1.48 27.37
C GLY A 273 -4.82 1.19 28.63
N GLY A 274 -6.15 1.30 28.55
CA GLY A 274 -7.07 0.94 29.63
C GLY A 274 -7.22 2.00 30.73
N LYS A 275 -7.94 1.65 31.80
CA LYS A 275 -8.46 2.61 32.80
C LYS A 275 -7.40 3.55 33.35
N ALA A 276 -6.23 3.03 33.70
CA ALA A 276 -5.14 3.79 34.29
C ALA A 276 -4.53 4.84 33.35
N ALA A 277 -4.69 4.70 32.02
CA ALA A 277 -4.04 5.52 31.01
C ALA A 277 -4.99 6.48 30.29
N GLY A 278 -6.28 6.14 30.13
CA GLY A 278 -7.20 6.84 29.23
C GLY A 278 -7.82 8.15 29.72
N GLU A 279 -7.77 8.50 31.01
CA GLU A 279 -8.40 9.73 31.51
C GLU A 279 -7.93 11.01 30.79
N PRO A 280 -6.62 11.24 30.56
CA PRO A 280 -6.15 12.42 29.82
C PRO A 280 -6.69 12.50 28.39
N ALA A 281 -6.96 11.37 27.73
CA ALA A 281 -7.50 11.35 26.38
C ALA A 281 -8.94 11.85 26.30
N ILE A 282 -9.73 11.71 27.38
CA ILE A 282 -11.12 12.19 27.44
C ILE A 282 -11.16 13.73 27.32
N ALA A 283 -10.10 14.43 27.76
CA ALA A 283 -10.01 15.88 27.62
C ALA A 283 -10.01 16.34 26.15
N LEU A 284 -9.60 15.47 25.20
CA LEU A 284 -9.64 15.75 23.76
C LEU A 284 -11.06 15.81 23.17
N LEU A 285 -12.10 15.46 23.93
CA LEU A 285 -13.48 15.79 23.56
C LEU A 285 -13.72 17.32 23.52
N LYS A 286 -12.79 18.11 24.03
CA LYS A 286 -12.76 19.58 23.95
C LYS A 286 -11.68 20.10 22.99
N ASP A 287 -11.10 19.23 22.15
CA ASP A 287 -10.08 19.65 21.18
C ASP A 287 -10.67 20.68 20.20
N PRO A 288 -9.93 21.75 19.82
CA PRO A 288 -10.42 22.72 18.85
C PRO A 288 -10.73 22.09 17.48
N VAL A 289 -10.09 20.98 17.12
CA VAL A 289 -10.26 20.32 15.83
C VAL A 289 -11.37 19.25 15.90
N PRO A 290 -12.47 19.38 15.12
CA PRO A 290 -13.59 18.44 15.16
C PRO A 290 -13.17 16.97 14.94
N ALA A 291 -12.28 16.73 13.98
CA ALA A 291 -11.80 15.39 13.66
C ALA A 291 -11.09 14.69 14.85
N VAL A 292 -10.48 15.45 15.77
CA VAL A 292 -9.89 14.89 17.00
C VAL A 292 -11.01 14.50 17.97
N ARG A 293 -11.98 15.41 18.20
CA ARG A 293 -13.13 15.15 19.08
C ARG A 293 -13.92 13.93 18.63
N GLU A 294 -14.23 13.86 17.34
CA GLU A 294 -14.99 12.76 16.73
C GLU A 294 -14.27 11.42 16.85
N ALA A 295 -12.95 11.37 16.63
CA ALA A 295 -12.19 10.15 16.76
C ALA A 295 -12.20 9.60 18.20
N ILE A 296 -12.04 10.48 19.19
CA ILE A 296 -12.06 10.12 20.61
C ILE A 296 -13.46 9.70 21.05
N HIS A 297 -14.49 10.44 20.63
CA HIS A 297 -15.89 10.08 20.88
C HIS A 297 -16.24 8.72 20.28
N ALA A 298 -15.90 8.47 19.01
CA ALA A 298 -16.17 7.20 18.35
C ALA A 298 -15.51 6.02 19.07
N GLU A 299 -14.26 6.18 19.53
CA GLU A 299 -13.57 5.13 20.28
C GLU A 299 -14.22 4.87 21.64
N LEU A 300 -14.63 5.92 22.37
CA LEU A 300 -15.36 5.78 23.63
C LEU A 300 -16.71 5.08 23.44
N VAL A 301 -17.48 5.44 22.40
CA VAL A 301 -18.74 4.77 22.02
C VAL A 301 -18.49 3.29 21.71
N ARG A 302 -17.45 2.97 20.95
CA ARG A 302 -17.07 1.59 20.63
C ARG A 302 -16.78 0.78 21.90
N MET A 303 -16.06 1.37 22.86
CA MET A 303 -15.71 0.73 24.12
C MET A 303 -16.92 0.54 25.05
N ALA A 304 -17.81 1.53 25.13
CA ALA A 304 -19.00 1.50 25.97
C ALA A 304 -20.19 0.75 25.34
N ARG A 305 -20.18 0.53 24.02
CA ARG A 305 -21.31 0.03 23.22
C ARG A 305 -22.59 0.86 23.36
N LYS A 306 -22.46 2.13 23.76
CA LYS A 306 -23.54 3.09 23.91
C LYS A 306 -22.96 4.50 23.78
N ASP A 307 -23.71 5.41 23.18
CA ASP A 307 -23.38 6.83 23.19
C ASP A 307 -23.95 7.50 24.44
N LEU A 308 -23.07 8.13 25.23
CA LEU A 308 -23.43 8.87 26.43
C LEU A 308 -23.68 10.34 26.15
N ALA A 309 -22.82 10.94 25.32
CA ALA A 309 -22.86 12.35 24.95
C ALA A 309 -21.88 12.61 23.80
N ALA A 310 -22.38 13.19 22.70
CA ALA A 310 -21.54 13.69 21.62
C ALA A 310 -20.92 15.05 22.01
N PRO A 311 -19.65 15.32 21.63
CA PRO A 311 -18.98 16.58 21.98
C PRO A 311 -19.58 17.81 21.29
N GLY A 312 -20.20 17.64 20.12
CA GLY A 312 -20.77 18.76 19.34
C GLY A 312 -19.74 19.85 19.00
N ASP A 313 -20.23 21.04 18.68
CA ASP A 313 -19.43 22.16 18.18
C ASP A 313 -19.33 23.35 19.14
N THR A 314 -20.04 23.34 20.28
CA THR A 314 -19.96 24.42 21.27
C THR A 314 -19.13 24.00 22.48
N PRO A 315 -18.47 24.96 23.18
CA PRO A 315 -17.73 24.65 24.41
C PRO A 315 -18.60 23.96 25.47
N GLU A 316 -19.88 24.31 25.56
CA GLU A 316 -20.82 23.73 26.53
C GLU A 316 -21.19 22.29 26.18
N SER A 317 -21.37 21.95 24.90
CA SER A 317 -21.58 20.56 24.50
C SER A 317 -20.32 19.72 24.72
N GLN A 318 -19.15 20.28 24.44
CA GLN A 318 -17.87 19.61 24.61
C GLN A 318 -17.56 19.32 26.08
N ALA A 319 -17.81 20.30 26.97
CA ALA A 319 -17.66 20.14 28.41
C ALA A 319 -18.59 19.06 28.96
N ARG A 320 -19.89 19.11 28.60
CA ARG A 320 -20.87 18.09 29.01
C ARG A 320 -20.48 16.69 28.54
N ALA A 321 -19.99 16.56 27.32
CA ALA A 321 -19.51 15.28 26.80
C ALA A 321 -18.30 14.77 27.59
N ALA A 322 -17.30 15.63 27.82
CA ALA A 322 -16.12 15.28 28.59
C ALA A 322 -16.48 14.80 30.02
N ASP A 323 -17.40 15.47 30.70
CA ASP A 323 -17.84 15.10 32.05
C ASP A 323 -18.60 13.77 32.07
N ALA A 324 -19.52 13.55 31.13
CA ALA A 324 -20.28 12.31 31.01
C ALA A 324 -19.35 11.11 30.76
N TRP A 325 -18.42 11.25 29.82
CA TRP A 325 -17.46 10.21 29.49
C TRP A 325 -16.45 9.97 30.60
N LYS A 326 -16.01 11.02 31.30
CA LYS A 326 -15.13 10.90 32.47
C LYS A 326 -15.82 10.14 33.61
N ALA A 327 -17.09 10.46 33.91
CA ALA A 327 -17.86 9.77 34.94
C ALA A 327 -17.99 8.27 34.62
N TRP A 328 -18.31 7.92 33.38
CA TRP A 328 -18.36 6.54 32.92
C TRP A 328 -17.00 5.84 33.02
N TRP A 329 -15.92 6.49 32.59
CA TRP A 329 -14.57 5.92 32.63
C TRP A 329 -14.10 5.57 34.04
N MET A 330 -14.42 6.43 35.01
CA MET A 330 -14.10 6.21 36.42
C MET A 330 -14.92 5.08 37.05
N GLY A 331 -16.16 4.89 36.57
CA GLY A 331 -17.06 3.82 37.02
C GLY A 331 -16.82 2.44 36.41
N ARG A 332 -15.98 2.33 35.37
CA ARG A 332 -15.60 1.06 34.72
C ARG A 332 -14.63 0.24 35.57
#